data_AF-A0A6D2IQI6-F1
#
_entry.id   AF-A0A6D2IQI6-F1
#
_cell.length_a   1.000
_cell.length_b   1.000
_cell.length_c   1.000
_cell.angle_alpha   90.00
_cell.angle_beta   90.00
_cell.angle_gamma   90.00
#
_symmetry.space_group_name_H-M   'P 1'
#
loop_
_entity.id
_entity.type
_entity.pdbx_description
1 polymer ?
#
loop_
_entity_poly.entity_id
_entity_poly.type
_entity_poly.pdbx_seq_one_letter_code
_entity_poly.pdbx_strand_id
1 'polypeptide(L)'
;MIHTDIAEILCVKPKTKKKKKTMEQDMKKKKKTMKIEGEVVIMKKNVLDFKDAMASLLDRIHELLGRRVSLHLISSLQPDPANEKRGRLGKAAYLEKWVTKIKTSVTAEETAFGVTFDWDESMGPPAAFVIKNHHHSQFYLKSLTLRNFPGGEGGPIHFVCNSWIYPNHRYSSDRVFFSNKAALSTDDPQYQDKRMVAQRNGKLSQQVFQVRVGKEKEAVQDMLPYLRLGYMSDPAEMQSVISSQGPVCPMSPCMERAVLDQLADYFMRRLSGYPTTLKEDDALLADPSLNPRKRVATRLVRLEKKMLAACLMATVDLLNELPDTTVSPCPAPFAPSLK
;
A
#
# COMPACT_ATOMS: atom_id res chain seq x y z
N MET A 1 -7.87 48.22 -39.36
CA MET A 1 -8.46 48.51 -38.03
C MET A 1 -9.43 47.37 -37.74
N ILE A 2 -9.24 46.60 -36.67
CA ILE A 2 -10.24 45.68 -36.03
C ILE A 2 -10.79 44.56 -36.96
N HIS A 3 -10.26 43.32 -36.86
CA HIS A 3 -10.85 42.16 -36.14
C HIS A 3 -12.24 41.73 -36.69
N THR A 4 -12.43 40.54 -37.29
CA THR A 4 -12.59 39.19 -36.65
C THR A 4 -13.56 39.18 -35.45
N ASP A 5 -14.35 38.15 -35.16
CA ASP A 5 -14.56 36.80 -35.74
C ASP A 5 -16.07 36.45 -35.56
N ILE A 6 -16.65 35.30 -35.93
CA ILE A 6 -16.15 33.96 -36.27
C ILE A 6 -17.09 33.31 -37.32
N ALA A 7 -16.73 32.16 -37.90
CA ALA A 7 -17.64 31.33 -38.70
C ALA A 7 -17.71 29.88 -38.17
N GLU A 8 -18.88 29.27 -38.34
CA GLU A 8 -19.24 27.94 -37.81
C GLU A 8 -18.96 26.79 -38.82
N ILE A 9 -18.89 25.56 -38.27
CA ILE A 9 -19.35 24.29 -38.89
C ILE A 9 -18.50 23.57 -39.98
N LEU A 10 -17.86 22.48 -39.52
CA LEU A 10 -17.82 21.09 -40.02
C LEU A 10 -17.37 20.68 -41.45
N CYS A 11 -16.34 19.80 -41.46
CA CYS A 11 -16.17 18.55 -42.25
C CYS A 11 -15.97 18.52 -43.78
N VAL A 12 -14.77 18.10 -44.23
CA VAL A 12 -14.53 17.13 -45.36
C VAL A 12 -13.19 16.38 -45.16
N LYS A 13 -13.14 15.08 -45.56
CA LYS A 13 -11.93 14.27 -45.92
C LYS A 13 -12.19 13.76 -47.38
N PRO A 14 -11.20 13.34 -48.25
CA PRO A 14 -10.01 12.54 -47.87
C PRO A 14 -8.75 12.51 -48.80
N LYS A 15 -7.81 11.60 -48.46
CA LYS A 15 -6.78 10.87 -49.29
C LYS A 15 -5.49 11.54 -49.85
N THR A 16 -4.43 11.43 -49.04
CA THR A 16 -3.10 10.81 -49.32
C THR A 16 -2.21 11.23 -50.52
N LYS A 17 -0.94 11.56 -50.20
CA LYS A 17 0.25 10.83 -50.71
C LYS A 17 1.43 10.95 -49.72
N LYS A 18 2.22 9.87 -49.58
CA LYS A 18 3.32 9.74 -48.60
C LYS A 18 4.57 10.54 -49.02
N LYS A 19 5.25 11.18 -48.06
CA LYS A 19 6.74 11.28 -48.06
C LYS A 19 7.27 10.90 -46.68
N LYS A 20 8.22 9.97 -46.66
CA LYS A 20 8.81 9.35 -45.46
C LYS A 20 10.02 10.21 -45.06
N LYS A 21 9.97 10.88 -43.91
CA LYS A 21 11.17 11.43 -43.23
C LYS A 21 11.15 10.95 -41.79
N THR A 22 12.25 10.33 -41.39
CA THR A 22 12.46 9.83 -40.04
C THR A 22 12.64 11.00 -39.08
N MET A 23 11.78 11.10 -38.07
CA MET A 23 11.99 11.96 -36.90
C MET A 23 11.98 11.09 -35.65
N GLU A 24 13.13 10.49 -35.39
CA GLU A 24 13.45 9.81 -34.14
C GLU A 24 14.19 10.80 -33.24
N GLN A 25 13.47 11.80 -32.70
CA GLN A 25 13.94 12.63 -31.60
C GLN A 25 12.79 13.36 -30.89
N ASP A 26 12.88 13.32 -29.57
CA ASP A 26 12.22 14.15 -28.56
C ASP A 26 10.87 13.74 -27.95
N MET A 27 10.96 12.78 -27.01
CA MET A 27 10.39 13.03 -25.68
C MET A 27 11.19 12.39 -24.52
N LYS A 28 12.52 12.63 -24.47
CA LYS A 28 13.32 12.36 -23.25
C LYS A 28 12.99 13.39 -22.17
N LYS A 29 11.81 13.28 -21.53
CA LYS A 29 11.58 13.90 -20.21
C LYS A 29 12.68 13.42 -19.27
N LYS A 30 13.51 14.35 -18.80
CA LYS A 30 14.61 14.09 -17.86
C LYS A 30 14.01 13.43 -16.61
N LYS A 31 14.28 12.14 -16.36
CA LYS A 31 13.79 11.44 -15.17
C LYS A 31 14.36 12.13 -13.94
N LYS A 32 13.51 12.87 -13.23
CA LYS A 32 13.87 13.47 -11.94
C LYS A 32 13.95 12.32 -10.94
N THR A 33 15.11 12.17 -10.30
CA THR A 33 15.37 11.15 -9.29
C THR A 33 15.52 11.82 -7.93
N MET A 34 14.84 11.28 -6.94
CA MET A 34 14.83 11.69 -5.54
C MET A 34 15.49 10.61 -4.66
N LYS A 35 15.77 10.95 -3.41
CA LYS A 35 16.04 9.97 -2.35
C LYS A 35 14.86 9.94 -1.38
N ILE A 36 14.36 8.74 -1.10
CA ILE A 36 13.37 8.50 -0.04
C ILE A 36 14.12 7.88 1.14
N GLU A 37 14.01 8.51 2.31
CA GLU A 37 14.58 7.97 3.55
C GLU A 37 13.58 7.02 4.20
N GLY A 38 14.07 5.87 4.67
CA GLY A 38 13.26 4.83 5.26
C GLY A 38 13.80 4.39 6.63
N GLU A 39 12.88 4.07 7.53
CA GLU A 39 13.14 3.52 8.85
C GLU A 39 12.45 2.17 8.99
N VAL A 40 13.22 1.11 9.19
CA VAL A 40 12.73 -0.27 9.29
C VAL A 40 12.90 -0.76 10.72
N VAL A 41 11.79 -1.08 11.39
CA VAL A 41 11.78 -1.58 12.76
C VAL A 41 11.65 -3.10 12.75
N ILE A 42 12.58 -3.79 13.41
CA ILE A 42 12.55 -5.25 13.56
C ILE A 42 12.75 -5.67 15.02
N MET A 43 12.36 -6.90 15.32
CA MET A 43 12.63 -7.60 16.57
C MET A 43 13.27 -8.97 16.24
N LYS A 44 14.19 -9.44 17.08
CA LYS A 44 14.79 -10.78 16.94
C LYS A 44 14.20 -11.77 17.92
N LYS A 45 14.24 -13.05 17.56
CA LYS A 45 13.79 -14.16 18.41
C LYS A 45 14.78 -14.34 19.57
N ASN A 46 14.44 -13.84 20.76
CA ASN A 46 15.05 -14.06 22.08
C ASN A 46 16.53 -13.68 22.30
N VAL A 47 16.88 -13.28 23.53
CA VAL A 47 18.26 -12.92 23.92
C VAL A 47 19.21 -14.13 23.99
N LEU A 48 18.68 -15.32 24.31
CA LEU A 48 19.48 -16.55 24.41
C LEU A 48 19.84 -17.10 23.01
N ASP A 49 18.83 -17.29 22.15
CA ASP A 49 19.01 -17.51 20.70
C ASP A 49 19.94 -16.44 20.10
N PHE A 50 19.89 -15.20 20.60
CA PHE A 50 20.81 -14.13 20.17
C PHE A 50 22.24 -14.29 20.66
N LYS A 51 22.52 -14.82 21.87
CA LYS A 51 23.90 -15.12 22.30
C LYS A 51 24.52 -16.23 21.46
N ASP A 52 23.78 -17.31 21.20
CA ASP A 52 24.26 -18.43 20.38
C ASP A 52 24.38 -18.05 18.90
N ALA A 53 23.40 -17.28 18.39
CA ALA A 53 23.51 -16.66 17.08
C ALA A 53 24.66 -15.66 17.01
N MET A 54 24.94 -14.87 18.06
CA MET A 54 26.04 -13.90 18.06
C MET A 54 27.42 -14.52 18.19
N ALA A 55 27.58 -15.61 18.95
CA ALA A 55 28.80 -16.40 18.96
C ALA A 55 29.07 -16.93 17.54
N SER A 56 28.11 -17.64 16.95
CA SER A 56 28.22 -18.15 15.57
C SER A 56 28.24 -17.06 14.48
N LEU A 57 27.75 -15.84 14.75
CA LEU A 57 27.89 -14.67 13.86
C LEU A 57 29.26 -14.02 13.98
N LEU A 58 29.84 -13.92 15.19
CA LEU A 58 31.17 -13.36 15.45
C LEU A 58 32.24 -14.16 14.69
N ASP A 59 32.19 -15.48 14.80
CA ASP A 59 33.05 -16.42 14.07
C ASP A 59 32.88 -16.31 12.54
N ARG A 60 31.75 -15.78 12.07
CA ARG A 60 31.35 -15.70 10.66
C ARG A 60 31.17 -14.27 10.13
N ILE A 61 31.76 -13.25 10.77
CA ILE A 61 31.62 -11.85 10.33
C ILE A 61 32.03 -11.66 8.87
N HIS A 62 33.05 -12.39 8.40
CA HIS A 62 33.49 -12.39 7.00
C HIS A 62 32.39 -12.84 6.02
N GLU A 63 31.50 -13.78 6.41
CA GLU A 63 30.36 -14.20 5.57
C GLU A 63 29.24 -13.13 5.50
N LEU A 64 29.16 -12.21 6.47
CA LEU A 64 28.08 -11.21 6.53
C LEU A 64 28.32 -9.97 5.67
N LEU A 65 29.56 -9.65 5.30
CA LEU A 65 29.87 -8.48 4.46
C LEU A 65 29.15 -8.51 3.10
N GLY A 66 28.86 -9.72 2.57
CA GLY A 66 28.09 -9.93 1.34
C GLY A 66 26.59 -10.16 1.52
N ARG A 67 26.11 -10.56 2.72
CA ARG A 67 24.69 -10.88 2.97
C ARG A 67 23.96 -9.68 3.53
N ARG A 68 22.87 -9.26 2.88
CA ARG A 68 22.10 -8.07 3.29
C ARG A 68 20.59 -8.32 3.23
N VAL A 69 19.85 -7.65 4.10
CA VAL A 69 18.41 -7.44 3.90
C VAL A 69 18.24 -6.36 2.84
N SER A 70 17.50 -6.68 1.76
CA SER A 70 17.20 -5.73 0.68
C SER A 70 15.70 -5.45 0.59
N LEU A 71 15.37 -4.19 0.32
CA LEU A 71 14.02 -3.69 0.13
C LEU A 71 13.87 -3.10 -1.28
N HIS A 72 12.71 -3.27 -1.90
CA HIS A 72 12.39 -2.64 -3.19
C HIS A 72 11.00 -2.04 -3.08
N LEU A 73 10.86 -0.74 -3.33
CA LEU A 73 9.57 -0.07 -3.37
C LEU A 73 8.83 -0.41 -4.67
N ILE A 74 7.50 -0.44 -4.63
CA ILE A 74 6.62 -0.73 -5.78
C ILE A 74 5.70 0.46 -6.00
N SER A 75 5.64 0.95 -7.24
CA SER A 75 4.69 1.97 -7.69
C SER A 75 3.33 1.34 -8.00
N SER A 76 2.23 2.01 -7.64
CA SER A 76 0.87 1.70 -8.11
C SER A 76 0.49 2.41 -9.41
N LEU A 77 1.25 3.44 -9.82
CA LEU A 77 0.88 4.38 -10.90
C LEU A 77 1.56 4.11 -12.24
N GLN A 78 2.70 3.40 -12.24
CA GLN A 78 3.37 2.99 -13.47
C GLN A 78 3.48 1.46 -13.53
N PRO A 79 3.13 0.83 -14.68
CA PRO A 79 3.48 -0.56 -14.91
C PRO A 79 5.00 -0.73 -15.15
N ASP A 80 5.54 -1.91 -14.83
CA ASP A 80 6.95 -2.26 -15.04
C ASP A 80 7.26 -2.35 -16.55
N PRO A 81 8.23 -1.58 -17.09
CA PRO A 81 8.60 -1.66 -18.51
C PRO A 81 9.07 -3.04 -18.99
N ALA A 82 9.51 -3.92 -18.08
CA ALA A 82 9.87 -5.30 -18.41
C ALA A 82 8.69 -6.28 -18.27
N ASN A 83 7.58 -5.86 -17.65
CA ASN A 83 6.37 -6.67 -17.47
C ASN A 83 5.17 -5.77 -17.12
N GLU A 84 4.43 -5.33 -18.13
CA GLU A 84 3.33 -4.35 -18.02
C GLU A 84 2.21 -4.76 -17.04
N LYS A 85 2.21 -6.02 -16.59
CA LYS A 85 1.28 -6.63 -15.63
C LYS A 85 1.70 -6.51 -14.16
N ARG A 86 2.73 -5.70 -13.84
CA ARG A 86 3.22 -5.46 -12.46
C ARG A 86 3.38 -3.97 -12.22
N GLY A 87 3.16 -3.50 -10.98
CA GLY A 87 3.61 -2.18 -10.57
C GLY A 87 5.14 -2.04 -10.69
N ARG A 88 5.62 -0.92 -11.23
CA ARG A 88 7.04 -0.70 -11.55
C ARG A 88 7.89 -0.78 -10.28
N LEU A 89 8.85 -1.70 -10.30
CA LEU A 89 9.75 -1.95 -9.17
C LEU A 89 10.87 -0.90 -9.12
N GLY A 90 11.12 -0.35 -7.94
CA GLY A 90 12.28 0.50 -7.67
C GLY A 90 13.59 -0.29 -7.58
N LYS A 91 14.70 0.45 -7.50
CA LYS A 91 16.02 -0.16 -7.23
C LYS A 91 16.02 -0.81 -5.84
N ALA A 92 16.89 -1.81 -5.67
CA ALA A 92 17.19 -2.38 -4.37
C ALA A 92 17.85 -1.33 -3.46
N ALA A 93 17.27 -1.11 -2.28
CA ALA A 93 17.93 -0.47 -1.15
C ALA A 93 18.27 -1.53 -0.09
N TYR A 94 19.18 -1.21 0.83
CA TYR A 94 19.68 -2.15 1.83
C TYR A 94 19.63 -1.54 3.23
N LEU A 95 19.39 -2.36 4.25
CA LEU A 95 19.42 -1.90 5.63
C LEU A 95 20.83 -1.41 6.00
N GLU A 96 20.92 -0.15 6.38
CA GLU A 96 22.16 0.54 6.70
C GLU A 96 22.70 0.11 8.06
N LYS A 97 24.03 0.05 8.19
CA LYS A 97 24.73 -0.24 9.45
C LYS A 97 24.26 -1.55 10.13
N TRP A 98 23.76 -2.52 9.36
CA TRP A 98 23.24 -3.82 9.85
C TRP A 98 24.19 -4.50 10.85
N VAL A 99 25.45 -4.74 10.43
CA VAL A 99 26.45 -5.44 11.24
C VAL A 99 26.80 -4.66 12.52
N THR A 100 26.98 -3.34 12.43
CA THR A 100 27.36 -2.52 13.58
C THR A 100 26.23 -2.34 14.59
N LYS A 101 25.00 -2.05 14.15
CA LYS A 101 23.84 -1.94 15.05
C LYS A 101 23.48 -3.27 15.72
N ILE A 102 23.70 -4.40 15.04
CA ILE A 102 23.47 -5.73 15.64
C ILE A 102 24.54 -6.07 16.68
N LYS A 103 25.81 -5.73 16.46
CA LYS A 103 26.86 -5.95 17.47
C LYS A 103 26.59 -5.22 18.79
N THR A 104 25.91 -4.07 18.74
CA THR A 104 25.61 -3.24 19.93
C THR A 104 24.25 -3.51 20.56
N SER A 105 23.34 -4.21 19.88
CA SER A 105 22.00 -4.51 20.39
C SER A 105 22.02 -5.85 21.11
N VAL A 106 21.98 -5.83 22.45
CA VAL A 106 22.13 -7.02 23.32
C VAL A 106 20.79 -7.48 23.93
N THR A 107 19.71 -6.73 23.71
CA THR A 107 18.38 -6.93 24.27
C THR A 107 17.39 -7.45 23.21
N ALA A 108 16.25 -8.00 23.65
CA ALA A 108 15.17 -8.45 22.74
C ALA A 108 14.28 -7.28 22.24
N GLU A 109 14.82 -6.05 22.26
CA GLU A 109 14.07 -4.83 21.98
C GLU A 109 13.97 -4.53 20.47
N GLU A 110 13.09 -3.59 20.15
CA GLU A 110 12.87 -3.13 18.79
C GLU A 110 14.10 -2.37 18.26
N THR A 111 14.70 -2.88 17.19
CA THR A 111 15.86 -2.26 16.55
C THR A 111 15.45 -1.57 15.25
N ALA A 112 15.64 -0.24 15.19
CA ALA A 112 15.41 0.56 13.99
C ALA A 112 16.65 0.63 13.09
N PHE A 113 16.47 0.39 11.78
CA PHE A 113 17.50 0.49 10.75
C PHE A 113 17.14 1.57 9.73
N GLY A 114 18.12 2.37 9.32
CA GLY A 114 17.97 3.28 8.18
C GLY A 114 18.00 2.51 6.87
N VAL A 115 17.34 3.03 5.84
CA VAL A 115 17.44 2.56 4.45
C VAL A 115 17.12 3.71 3.51
N THR A 116 18.01 3.99 2.56
CA THR A 116 17.82 5.06 1.58
C THR A 116 17.49 4.49 0.19
N PHE A 117 16.37 4.93 -0.41
CA PHE A 117 15.93 4.47 -1.74
C PHE A 117 16.16 5.55 -2.81
N ASP A 118 16.83 5.20 -3.90
CA ASP A 118 16.79 5.96 -5.15
C ASP A 118 15.41 5.77 -5.83
N TRP A 119 14.63 6.83 -5.98
CA TRP A 119 13.29 6.77 -6.56
C TRP A 119 13.11 7.76 -7.72
N ASP A 120 12.29 7.40 -8.70
CA ASP A 120 11.98 8.20 -9.89
C ASP A 120 10.64 8.90 -9.63
N GLU A 121 10.61 10.23 -9.56
CA GLU A 121 9.40 10.95 -9.09
C GLU A 121 8.18 10.69 -9.99
N SER A 122 8.41 10.38 -11.27
CA SER A 122 7.32 10.04 -12.19
C SER A 122 6.56 8.77 -11.77
N MET A 123 7.19 7.89 -11.00
CA MET A 123 6.56 6.68 -10.45
C MET A 123 5.55 6.99 -9.33
N GLY A 124 5.49 8.23 -8.86
CA GLY A 124 4.59 8.67 -7.79
C GLY A 124 4.84 7.95 -6.45
N PRO A 125 3.89 8.03 -5.50
CA PRO A 125 4.06 7.46 -4.16
C PRO A 125 4.23 5.93 -4.18
N PRO A 126 5.18 5.37 -3.40
CA PRO A 126 5.25 3.93 -3.14
C PRO A 126 3.97 3.38 -2.48
N ALA A 127 3.38 2.33 -3.04
CA ALA A 127 2.15 1.70 -2.54
C ALA A 127 2.37 0.31 -1.91
N ALA A 128 3.53 -0.28 -2.15
CA ALA A 128 3.96 -1.55 -1.59
C ALA A 128 5.48 -1.64 -1.55
N PHE A 129 6.02 -2.64 -0.86
CA PHE A 129 7.43 -2.98 -0.96
C PHE A 129 7.69 -4.48 -0.89
N VAL A 130 8.75 -4.91 -1.56
CA VAL A 130 9.38 -6.24 -1.44
C VAL A 130 10.45 -6.19 -0.35
N ILE A 131 10.56 -7.22 0.48
CA ILE A 131 11.72 -7.47 1.34
C ILE A 131 12.33 -8.85 1.08
N LYS A 132 13.67 -8.91 1.07
CA LYS A 132 14.44 -10.16 0.94
C LYS A 132 15.50 -10.24 2.03
N ASN A 133 15.50 -11.32 2.79
CA ASN A 133 16.48 -11.58 3.85
C ASN A 133 17.54 -12.57 3.34
N HIS A 134 18.77 -12.11 3.10
CA HIS A 134 19.86 -13.01 2.66
C HIS A 134 20.70 -13.57 3.83
N HIS A 135 20.27 -13.39 5.08
CA HIS A 135 20.88 -14.04 6.26
C HIS A 135 20.28 -15.43 6.49
N HIS A 136 20.97 -16.26 7.30
CA HIS A 136 20.48 -17.59 7.68
C HIS A 136 19.41 -17.58 8.77
N SER A 137 19.34 -16.51 9.57
CA SER A 137 18.37 -16.36 10.64
C SER A 137 17.17 -15.54 10.19
N GLN A 138 15.98 -15.93 10.66
CA GLN A 138 14.76 -15.13 10.54
C GLN A 138 14.75 -13.95 11.53
N PHE A 139 14.03 -12.88 11.19
CA PHE A 139 13.70 -11.79 12.11
C PHE A 139 12.22 -11.42 11.98
N TYR A 140 11.67 -10.76 13.00
CA TYR A 140 10.30 -10.25 12.97
C TYR A 140 10.33 -8.80 12.46
N LEU A 141 9.69 -8.53 11.33
CA LEU A 141 9.55 -7.18 10.78
C LEU A 141 8.30 -6.53 11.37
N LYS A 142 8.47 -5.46 12.15
CA LYS A 142 7.36 -4.68 12.71
C LYS A 142 6.84 -3.68 11.70
N SER A 143 7.71 -2.85 11.11
CA SER A 143 7.30 -1.80 10.16
C SER A 143 8.41 -1.30 9.22
N LEU A 144 8.00 -0.60 8.17
CA LEU A 144 8.80 0.32 7.35
C LEU A 144 8.08 1.68 7.31
N THR A 145 8.77 2.76 7.67
CA THR A 145 8.29 4.14 7.55
C THR A 145 9.11 4.87 6.50
N LEU A 146 8.49 5.45 5.47
CA LEU A 146 9.15 6.29 4.47
C LEU A 146 8.91 7.77 4.74
N ARG A 147 9.96 8.59 4.64
CA ARG A 147 9.96 10.04 4.88
C ARG A 147 10.42 10.78 3.61
N ASN A 148 10.13 12.07 3.54
CA ASN A 148 10.65 13.01 2.54
C ASN A 148 10.30 12.70 1.06
N PHE A 149 9.05 12.34 0.77
CA PHE A 149 8.55 12.21 -0.61
C PHE A 149 8.04 13.57 -1.16
N PRO A 150 8.69 14.22 -2.14
CA PRO A 150 8.23 15.47 -2.71
C PRO A 150 7.06 15.25 -3.69
N GLY A 151 5.88 15.76 -3.31
CA GLY A 151 4.69 15.76 -4.16
C GLY A 151 3.39 15.80 -3.37
N GLY A 152 3.02 16.99 -2.86
CA GLY A 152 1.68 17.33 -2.36
C GLY A 152 1.22 16.56 -1.10
N GLU A 153 1.34 17.19 0.07
CA GLU A 153 0.47 16.98 1.24
C GLU A 153 0.39 15.55 1.86
N GLY A 154 1.21 14.61 1.40
CA GLY A 154 1.38 13.30 2.00
C GLY A 154 2.44 13.30 3.10
N GLY A 155 2.02 13.05 4.35
CA GLY A 155 2.94 12.74 5.45
C GLY A 155 3.70 11.42 5.24
N PRO A 156 4.51 10.97 6.23
CA PRO A 156 5.29 9.74 6.11
C PRO A 156 4.43 8.52 5.73
N ILE A 157 4.93 7.69 4.80
CA ILE A 157 4.23 6.48 4.36
C ILE A 157 4.59 5.34 5.32
N HIS A 158 3.64 4.94 6.16
CA HIS A 158 3.83 3.88 7.14
C HIS A 158 3.29 2.54 6.63
N PHE A 159 4.20 1.59 6.41
CA PHE A 159 3.86 0.17 6.27
C PHE A 159 4.04 -0.50 7.63
N VAL A 160 2.94 -0.87 8.28
CA VAL A 160 3.01 -1.78 9.43
C VAL A 160 2.97 -3.21 8.87
N CYS A 161 3.89 -4.07 9.30
CA CYS A 161 4.17 -5.36 8.67
C CYS A 161 3.88 -6.56 9.58
N ASN A 162 4.30 -6.48 10.85
CA ASN A 162 4.06 -7.48 11.91
C ASN A 162 4.22 -8.96 11.46
N SER A 163 5.36 -9.31 10.86
CA SER A 163 5.55 -10.63 10.25
C SER A 163 7.00 -11.14 10.30
N TRP A 164 7.16 -12.46 10.49
CA TRP A 164 8.46 -13.13 10.38
C TRP A 164 8.99 -13.15 8.94
N ILE A 165 10.21 -12.64 8.76
CA ILE A 165 10.97 -12.64 7.51
C ILE A 165 12.06 -13.69 7.62
N TYR A 166 11.76 -14.88 7.08
CA TYR A 166 12.67 -16.00 6.96
C TYR A 166 13.73 -15.75 5.88
N PRO A 167 14.83 -16.52 5.86
CA PRO A 167 15.82 -16.49 4.78
C PRO A 167 15.19 -16.64 3.40
N ASN A 168 15.69 -15.89 2.42
CA ASN A 168 15.10 -15.78 1.08
C ASN A 168 14.97 -17.14 0.37
N HIS A 169 15.91 -18.06 0.59
CA HIS A 169 15.89 -19.41 0.02
C HIS A 169 14.76 -20.30 0.59
N ARG A 170 14.15 -19.95 1.74
CA ARG A 170 12.98 -20.65 2.31
C ARG A 170 11.66 -20.20 1.69
N TYR A 171 11.67 -19.11 0.91
CA TYR A 171 10.51 -18.67 0.16
C TYR A 171 10.63 -19.14 -1.28
N SER A 172 9.53 -19.67 -1.83
CA SER A 172 9.42 -19.69 -3.29
C SER A 172 9.42 -18.27 -3.86
N SER A 173 8.86 -17.30 -3.13
CA SER A 173 8.48 -16.00 -3.66
C SER A 173 8.81 -14.82 -2.75
N ASP A 174 9.23 -13.72 -3.36
CA ASP A 174 9.50 -12.42 -2.74
C ASP A 174 8.40 -11.98 -1.75
N ARG A 175 8.76 -11.58 -0.53
CA ARG A 175 7.78 -11.13 0.47
C ARG A 175 7.34 -9.70 0.17
N VAL A 176 6.05 -9.49 -0.06
CA VAL A 176 5.44 -8.18 -0.37
C VAL A 176 4.57 -7.70 0.79
N PHE A 177 4.55 -6.39 1.04
CA PHE A 177 3.64 -5.70 1.96
C PHE A 177 3.00 -4.52 1.24
N PHE A 178 1.70 -4.31 1.45
CA PHE A 178 0.88 -3.28 0.81
C PHE A 178 0.41 -2.24 1.83
N SER A 179 0.11 -1.02 1.38
CA SER A 179 -0.63 -0.03 2.17
C SER A 179 -2.07 0.11 1.65
N ASN A 180 -3.07 -0.23 2.47
CA ASN A 180 -4.45 0.19 2.22
C ASN A 180 -4.64 1.54 2.93
N LYS A 181 -4.69 2.65 2.20
CA LYS A 181 -4.66 3.99 2.78
C LYS A 181 -6.05 4.63 2.72
N ALA A 182 -6.55 5.08 3.86
CA ALA A 182 -7.71 5.97 3.95
C ALA A 182 -7.24 7.38 4.35
N ALA A 183 -7.86 8.42 3.81
CA ALA A 183 -7.57 9.80 4.21
C ALA A 183 -8.86 10.61 4.37
N LEU A 184 -8.97 11.33 5.50
CA LEU A 184 -10.03 12.32 5.72
C LEU A 184 -9.88 13.46 4.70
N SER A 185 -11.00 14.00 4.22
CA SER A 185 -10.97 15.15 3.29
C SER A 185 -10.50 16.41 4.01
N THR A 186 -9.51 17.09 3.44
CA THR A 186 -9.00 18.39 3.92
C THR A 186 -9.92 19.56 3.61
N ASP A 187 -10.81 19.38 2.63
CA ASP A 187 -11.78 20.39 2.19
C ASP A 187 -13.04 20.42 3.09
N ASP A 188 -13.11 19.48 4.04
CA ASP A 188 -14.19 19.37 5.01
C ASP A 188 -14.11 20.49 6.07
N PRO A 189 -15.16 21.30 6.29
CA PRO A 189 -15.21 22.29 7.37
C PRO A 189 -14.92 21.71 8.76
N GLN A 190 -15.22 20.43 8.99
CA GLN A 190 -15.00 19.70 10.24
C GLN A 190 -13.67 18.93 10.28
N TYR A 191 -12.77 19.11 9.30
CA TYR A 191 -11.51 18.37 9.20
C TYR A 191 -10.66 18.43 10.47
N GLN A 192 -10.60 19.58 11.16
CA GLN A 192 -9.79 19.73 12.37
C GLN A 192 -10.29 18.84 13.51
N ASP A 193 -11.62 18.80 13.71
CA ASP A 193 -12.26 17.98 14.72
C ASP A 193 -12.15 16.49 14.37
N LYS A 194 -12.38 16.13 13.10
CA LYS A 194 -12.21 14.74 12.61
C LYS A 194 -10.76 14.27 12.78
N ARG A 195 -9.78 15.13 12.51
CA ARG A 195 -8.36 14.84 12.76
C ARG A 195 -8.08 14.60 14.25
N MET A 196 -8.65 15.42 15.13
CA MET A 196 -8.50 15.30 16.58
C MET A 196 -9.13 14.00 17.12
N VAL A 197 -10.34 13.65 16.68
CA VAL A 197 -11.02 12.39 17.02
C VAL A 197 -10.25 11.17 16.49
N ALA A 198 -9.70 11.24 15.28
CA ALA A 198 -8.85 10.18 14.73
C ALA A 198 -7.59 9.98 15.58
N GLN A 199 -6.89 11.07 15.92
CA GLN A 199 -5.69 11.05 16.76
C GLN A 199 -5.96 10.49 18.17
N ARG A 200 -7.07 10.89 18.80
CA ARG A 200 -7.53 10.34 20.10
C ARG A 200 -7.69 8.82 20.05
N ASN A 201 -8.17 8.29 18.92
CA ASN A 201 -8.35 6.86 18.67
C ASN A 201 -7.10 6.17 18.09
N GLY A 202 -5.92 6.79 18.18
CA GLY A 202 -4.64 6.21 17.72
C GLY A 202 -4.52 6.08 16.20
N LYS A 203 -5.31 6.84 15.43
CA LYS A 203 -5.28 6.88 13.95
C LYS A 203 -4.75 8.24 13.45
N LEU A 204 -4.27 8.28 12.21
CA LEU A 204 -3.82 9.50 11.53
C LEU A 204 -4.92 10.04 10.59
N SER A 205 -4.92 11.34 10.26
CA SER A 205 -5.79 11.88 9.19
C SER A 205 -5.50 11.30 7.79
N GLN A 206 -4.39 10.57 7.67
CA GLN A 206 -4.05 9.69 6.55
C GLN A 206 -3.66 8.31 7.11
N GLN A 207 -4.64 7.47 7.41
CA GLN A 207 -4.45 6.18 8.07
C GLN A 207 -4.09 5.06 7.08
N VAL A 208 -3.15 4.20 7.45
CA VAL A 208 -2.90 2.92 6.75
C VAL A 208 -3.48 1.77 7.57
N PHE A 209 -4.34 0.96 6.95
CA PHE A 209 -4.97 -0.19 7.58
C PHE A 209 -4.26 -1.49 7.25
N GLN A 210 -4.00 -2.31 8.27
CA GLN A 210 -3.38 -3.63 8.09
C GLN A 210 -4.43 -4.69 7.77
N VAL A 211 -4.36 -5.30 6.59
CA VAL A 211 -5.02 -6.59 6.35
C VAL A 211 -4.00 -7.70 6.57
N ARG A 212 -4.35 -8.69 7.40
CA ARG A 212 -3.53 -9.90 7.61
C ARG A 212 -4.32 -11.12 7.14
N VAL A 213 -3.62 -12.14 6.65
CA VAL A 213 -4.23 -13.39 6.15
C VAL A 213 -5.02 -14.06 7.27
N GLY A 214 -6.29 -14.39 7.03
CA GLY A 214 -7.20 -14.98 8.02
C GLY A 214 -7.68 -13.99 9.09
N LYS A 215 -7.53 -12.69 8.84
CA LYS A 215 -8.00 -11.57 9.68
C LYS A 215 -8.61 -10.43 8.86
N GLU A 216 -9.17 -10.79 7.70
CA GLU A 216 -9.73 -9.84 6.74
C GLU A 216 -11.02 -9.19 7.26
N LYS A 217 -11.87 -9.94 7.98
CA LYS A 217 -13.10 -9.40 8.61
C LYS A 217 -12.76 -8.41 9.74
N GLU A 218 -11.81 -8.75 10.61
CA GLU A 218 -11.35 -7.83 11.66
C GLU A 218 -10.66 -6.59 11.08
N ALA A 219 -9.95 -6.71 9.96
CA ALA A 219 -9.34 -5.58 9.28
C ALA A 219 -10.38 -4.64 8.66
N VAL A 220 -11.47 -5.18 8.07
CA VAL A 220 -12.62 -4.39 7.63
C VAL A 220 -13.27 -3.68 8.83
N GLN A 221 -13.49 -4.39 9.94
CA GLN A 221 -14.06 -3.81 11.16
C GLN A 221 -13.18 -2.67 11.76
N ASP A 222 -11.85 -2.76 11.68
CA ASP A 222 -10.95 -1.66 12.09
C ASP A 222 -11.04 -0.42 11.18
N MET A 223 -11.41 -0.59 9.91
CA MET A 223 -11.61 0.53 8.96
C MET A 223 -12.90 1.30 9.26
N LEU A 224 -14.00 0.64 9.65
CA LEU A 224 -15.33 1.25 9.72
C LEU A 224 -15.42 2.49 10.62
N PRO A 225 -14.92 2.52 11.88
CA PRO A 225 -15.00 3.71 12.73
C PRO A 225 -14.31 4.94 12.11
N TYR A 226 -13.25 4.73 11.34
CA TYR A 226 -12.53 5.80 10.64
C TYR A 226 -13.29 6.30 9.40
N LEU A 227 -13.90 5.39 8.64
CA LEU A 227 -14.71 5.76 7.49
C LEU A 227 -15.98 6.50 7.93
N ARG A 228 -16.67 6.01 8.97
CA ARG A 228 -17.81 6.70 9.61
C ARG A 228 -17.47 8.13 10.02
N LEU A 229 -16.33 8.32 10.69
CA LEU A 229 -15.82 9.65 11.05
C LEU A 229 -15.64 10.57 9.84
N GLY A 230 -15.18 10.05 8.71
CA GLY A 230 -15.07 10.80 7.46
C GLY A 230 -16.44 11.17 6.87
N TYR A 231 -17.41 10.27 6.91
CA TYR A 231 -18.77 10.48 6.38
C TYR A 231 -19.64 11.41 7.23
N MET A 232 -19.39 11.49 8.54
CA MET A 232 -20.12 12.33 9.49
C MET A 232 -20.20 13.79 9.03
N SER A 233 -21.42 14.29 8.77
CA SER A 233 -21.61 15.63 8.21
C SER A 233 -22.40 16.58 9.13
N ASP A 234 -23.12 16.05 10.12
CA ASP A 234 -23.88 16.86 11.08
C ASP A 234 -22.97 17.35 12.23
N PRO A 235 -22.86 18.68 12.47
CA PRO A 235 -22.11 19.23 13.60
C PRO A 235 -22.60 18.76 14.98
N ALA A 236 -23.89 18.45 15.15
CA ALA A 236 -24.43 17.97 16.42
C ALA A 236 -23.97 16.53 16.72
N GLU A 237 -23.98 15.65 15.71
CA GLU A 237 -23.37 14.31 15.82
C GLU A 237 -21.86 14.42 16.10
N MET A 238 -21.18 15.35 15.44
CA MET A 238 -19.73 15.54 15.61
C MET A 238 -19.39 15.97 17.04
N GLN A 239 -20.15 16.88 17.67
CA GLN A 239 -19.96 17.24 19.10
C GLN A 239 -20.20 16.04 20.05
N SER A 240 -21.13 15.15 19.72
CA SER A 240 -21.34 13.89 20.47
C SER A 240 -20.11 12.95 20.36
N VAL A 241 -19.51 12.84 19.17
CA VAL A 241 -18.28 12.06 18.96
C VAL A 241 -17.05 12.69 19.64
N ILE A 242 -16.96 14.02 19.68
CA ILE A 242 -15.89 14.74 20.39
C ILE A 242 -16.00 14.52 21.91
N SER A 243 -17.21 14.55 22.48
CA SER A 243 -17.42 14.41 23.93
C SER A 243 -17.39 12.95 24.45
N SER A 244 -17.71 11.97 23.62
CA SER A 244 -17.62 10.54 23.96
C SER A 244 -16.18 9.99 23.93
N GLN A 245 -15.96 8.79 24.48
CA GLN A 245 -14.68 8.06 24.36
C GLN A 245 -14.87 6.76 23.58
N GLY A 246 -13.84 6.36 22.82
CA GLY A 246 -13.84 5.13 22.02
C GLY A 246 -14.08 5.35 20.52
N PRO A 247 -14.29 4.25 19.76
CA PRO A 247 -14.47 4.26 18.31
C PRO A 247 -15.83 4.87 17.92
N VAL A 248 -15.91 5.44 16.71
CA VAL A 248 -17.16 5.97 16.17
C VAL A 248 -18.16 4.82 15.93
N CYS A 249 -19.29 4.89 16.64
CA CYS A 249 -20.40 3.96 16.55
C CYS A 249 -21.05 3.96 15.15
N PRO A 250 -21.80 2.90 14.78
CA PRO A 250 -22.61 2.89 13.56
C PRO A 250 -23.52 4.11 13.47
N MET A 251 -23.60 4.69 12.27
CA MET A 251 -24.48 5.82 11.95
C MET A 251 -25.88 5.34 11.54
N SER A 252 -26.69 6.21 10.94
CA SER A 252 -27.97 5.82 10.32
C SER A 252 -27.77 4.74 9.25
N PRO A 253 -28.77 3.85 9.01
CA PRO A 253 -28.65 2.77 8.03
C PRO A 253 -28.28 3.23 6.61
N CYS A 254 -28.71 4.43 6.21
CA CYS A 254 -28.30 5.07 4.96
C CYS A 254 -26.78 5.29 4.93
N MET A 255 -26.24 5.96 5.96
CA MET A 255 -24.83 6.34 6.01
C MET A 255 -23.91 5.12 6.19
N GLU A 256 -24.35 4.08 6.93
CA GLU A 256 -23.64 2.80 6.98
C GLU A 256 -23.58 2.12 5.61
N ARG A 257 -24.68 2.11 4.84
CA ARG A 257 -24.65 1.62 3.45
C ARG A 257 -23.66 2.41 2.61
N ALA A 258 -23.69 3.74 2.68
CA ALA A 258 -22.80 4.58 1.87
C ALA A 258 -21.30 4.40 2.21
N VAL A 259 -20.96 4.11 3.48
CA VAL A 259 -19.60 3.73 3.93
C VAL A 259 -19.20 2.36 3.37
N LEU A 260 -20.08 1.37 3.51
CA LEU A 260 -19.81 -0.01 3.09
C LEU A 260 -19.76 -0.16 1.56
N ASP A 261 -20.64 0.54 0.83
CA ASP A 261 -20.63 0.60 -0.63
C ASP A 261 -19.29 1.16 -1.13
N GLN A 262 -18.78 2.26 -0.55
CA GLN A 262 -17.48 2.81 -0.91
C GLN A 262 -16.32 1.82 -0.65
N LEU A 263 -16.37 1.11 0.47
CA LEU A 263 -15.35 0.13 0.84
C LEU A 263 -15.41 -1.11 -0.08
N ALA A 264 -16.60 -1.58 -0.43
CA ALA A 264 -16.81 -2.64 -1.41
C ALA A 264 -16.31 -2.21 -2.79
N ASP A 265 -16.66 -1.01 -3.26
CA ASP A 265 -16.18 -0.43 -4.51
C ASP A 265 -14.65 -0.33 -4.56
N TYR A 266 -14.01 0.06 -3.46
CA TYR A 266 -12.55 0.08 -3.35
C TYR A 266 -11.96 -1.33 -3.57
N PHE A 267 -12.45 -2.35 -2.86
CA PHE A 267 -11.95 -3.71 -3.04
C PHE A 267 -12.28 -4.29 -4.43
N MET A 268 -13.46 -4.01 -4.99
CA MET A 268 -13.82 -4.40 -6.35
C MET A 268 -12.90 -3.76 -7.40
N ARG A 269 -12.64 -2.45 -7.31
CA ARG A 269 -11.72 -1.73 -8.21
C ARG A 269 -10.27 -2.21 -8.06
N ARG A 270 -9.83 -2.54 -6.84
CA ARG A 270 -8.53 -3.19 -6.60
C ARG A 270 -8.46 -4.57 -7.26
N LEU A 271 -9.52 -5.37 -7.17
CA LEU A 271 -9.59 -6.72 -7.77
C LEU A 271 -9.68 -6.69 -9.31
N SER A 272 -10.41 -5.75 -9.90
CA SER A 272 -10.51 -5.61 -11.36
C SER A 272 -9.24 -5.03 -11.99
N GLY A 273 -8.38 -4.38 -11.19
CA GLY A 273 -7.04 -3.93 -11.62
C GLY A 273 -6.04 -5.05 -11.93
N TYR A 274 -6.33 -6.31 -11.59
CA TYR A 274 -5.43 -7.43 -11.92
C TYR A 274 -5.68 -7.96 -13.34
N PRO A 275 -4.61 -8.24 -14.11
CA PRO A 275 -4.71 -8.77 -15.47
C PRO A 275 -4.98 -10.29 -15.53
N THR A 276 -5.30 -10.91 -14.39
CA THR A 276 -5.76 -12.30 -14.25
C THR A 276 -6.72 -12.40 -13.06
N THR A 277 -7.71 -13.27 -13.17
CA THR A 277 -8.64 -13.66 -12.09
C THR A 277 -7.98 -14.62 -11.09
N LEU A 278 -8.68 -14.95 -9.98
CA LEU A 278 -8.23 -16.01 -9.07
C LEU A 278 -8.22 -17.40 -9.75
N LYS A 279 -9.24 -17.69 -10.57
CA LYS A 279 -9.39 -18.96 -11.27
C LYS A 279 -8.29 -19.21 -12.30
N GLU A 280 -7.89 -18.17 -13.03
CA GLU A 280 -6.75 -18.24 -13.97
C GLU A 280 -5.41 -18.41 -13.24
N ASP A 281 -5.23 -17.78 -12.08
CA ASP A 281 -4.04 -18.01 -11.26
C ASP A 281 -3.99 -19.45 -10.73
N ASP A 282 -5.11 -20.01 -10.26
CA ASP A 282 -5.20 -21.41 -9.86
C ASP A 282 -4.88 -22.36 -11.03
N ALA A 283 -5.40 -22.11 -12.23
CA ALA A 283 -5.10 -22.88 -13.43
C ALA A 283 -3.61 -22.79 -13.84
N LEU A 284 -3.03 -21.59 -13.81
CA LEU A 284 -1.59 -21.39 -14.04
C LEU A 284 -0.74 -22.16 -13.02
N LEU A 285 -1.14 -22.18 -11.74
CA LEU A 285 -0.39 -22.88 -10.70
C LEU A 285 -0.50 -24.41 -10.78
N ALA A 286 -1.54 -24.94 -11.44
CA ALA A 286 -1.71 -26.37 -11.69
C ALA A 286 -0.79 -26.89 -12.80
N ASP A 287 -0.43 -26.06 -13.79
CA ASP A 287 0.52 -26.44 -14.85
C ASP A 287 1.91 -26.77 -14.24
N PRO A 288 2.45 -28.00 -14.40
CA PRO A 288 3.76 -28.37 -13.89
C PRO A 288 4.92 -27.74 -14.68
N SER A 289 4.70 -27.38 -15.95
CA SER A 289 5.71 -26.75 -16.83
C SER A 289 5.89 -25.25 -16.54
N LEU A 290 4.97 -24.64 -15.77
CA LEU A 290 5.02 -23.21 -15.46
C LEU A 290 6.37 -22.82 -14.84
N ASN A 291 7.08 -21.93 -15.57
CA ASN A 291 8.38 -21.38 -15.20
C ASN A 291 8.42 -21.02 -13.69
N PRO A 292 9.46 -21.44 -12.93
CA PRO A 292 9.53 -21.20 -11.49
C PRO A 292 9.29 -19.75 -11.08
N ARG A 293 9.85 -18.76 -11.81
CA ARG A 293 9.66 -17.32 -11.52
C ARG A 293 8.21 -16.86 -11.76
N LYS A 294 7.53 -17.44 -12.76
CA LYS A 294 6.12 -17.13 -13.07
C LYS A 294 5.19 -17.76 -12.04
N ARG A 295 5.38 -19.04 -11.69
CA ARG A 295 4.66 -19.73 -10.60
C ARG A 295 4.71 -18.95 -9.29
N VAL A 296 5.88 -18.39 -9.01
CA VAL A 296 6.20 -17.55 -7.86
C VAL A 296 5.42 -16.23 -7.86
N ALA A 297 5.39 -15.51 -8.98
CA ALA A 297 4.60 -14.29 -9.11
C ALA A 297 3.09 -14.58 -9.00
N THR A 298 2.61 -15.64 -9.67
CA THR A 298 1.20 -16.07 -9.61
C THR A 298 0.78 -16.45 -8.18
N ARG A 299 1.64 -17.11 -7.38
CA ARG A 299 1.34 -17.37 -5.96
C ARG A 299 1.12 -16.10 -5.14
N LEU A 300 1.95 -15.07 -5.34
CA LEU A 300 1.84 -13.79 -4.62
C LEU A 300 0.58 -13.01 -5.02
N VAL A 301 0.36 -12.86 -6.33
CA VAL A 301 -0.79 -12.14 -6.89
C VAL A 301 -2.10 -12.83 -6.50
N ARG A 302 -2.13 -14.17 -6.49
CA ARG A 302 -3.25 -14.95 -5.97
C ARG A 302 -3.49 -14.74 -4.47
N LEU A 303 -2.44 -14.67 -3.65
CA LEU A 303 -2.57 -14.42 -2.22
C LEU A 303 -3.17 -13.03 -1.95
N GLU A 304 -2.67 -11.98 -2.62
CA GLU A 304 -3.24 -10.64 -2.50
C GLU A 304 -4.70 -10.59 -2.95
N LYS A 305 -5.03 -11.17 -4.12
CA LYS A 305 -6.42 -11.28 -4.60
C LYS A 305 -7.31 -12.06 -3.62
N LYS A 306 -6.81 -13.10 -2.93
CA LYS A 306 -7.60 -13.80 -1.90
C LYS A 306 -7.87 -12.93 -0.68
N MET A 307 -6.89 -12.15 -0.22
CA MET A 307 -7.10 -11.20 0.88
C MET A 307 -8.10 -10.10 0.50
N LEU A 308 -7.95 -9.51 -0.68
CA LEU A 308 -8.88 -8.49 -1.19
C LEU A 308 -10.30 -9.05 -1.39
N ALA A 309 -10.44 -10.27 -1.91
CA ALA A 309 -11.74 -10.93 -2.04
C ALA A 309 -12.38 -11.25 -0.69
N ALA A 310 -11.59 -11.66 0.32
CA ALA A 310 -12.10 -11.90 1.67
C ALA A 310 -12.51 -10.59 2.38
N CYS A 311 -11.78 -9.48 2.18
CA CYS A 311 -12.22 -8.17 2.65
C CYS A 311 -13.51 -7.71 1.94
N LEU A 312 -13.62 -7.92 0.62
CA LEU A 312 -14.84 -7.63 -0.14
C LEU A 312 -16.02 -8.44 0.39
N MET A 313 -15.86 -9.76 0.56
CA MET A 313 -16.90 -10.62 1.14
C MET A 313 -17.32 -10.14 2.53
N ALA A 314 -16.37 -9.87 3.43
CA ALA A 314 -16.68 -9.36 4.77
C ALA A 314 -17.41 -8.00 4.74
N THR A 315 -17.20 -7.18 3.70
CA THR A 315 -17.93 -5.91 3.50
C THR A 315 -19.34 -6.15 2.94
N VAL A 316 -19.50 -7.11 2.02
CA VAL A 316 -20.80 -7.51 1.46
C VAL A 316 -21.67 -8.21 2.51
N ASP A 317 -21.09 -9.03 3.38
CA ASP A 317 -21.80 -9.65 4.51
C ASP A 317 -22.44 -8.56 5.40
N LEU A 318 -21.69 -7.49 5.72
CA LEU A 318 -22.19 -6.35 6.48
C LEU A 318 -23.27 -5.54 5.72
N LEU A 319 -23.17 -5.44 4.39
CA LEU A 319 -24.22 -4.81 3.55
C LEU A 319 -25.54 -5.60 3.57
N ASN A 320 -25.46 -6.92 3.70
CA ASN A 320 -26.62 -7.82 3.81
C ASN A 320 -27.22 -7.85 5.23
N GLU A 321 -26.47 -7.40 6.25
CA GLU A 321 -26.98 -7.20 7.62
C GLU A 321 -27.77 -5.87 7.77
N LEU A 322 -27.73 -4.97 6.78
CA LEU A 322 -28.49 -3.71 6.80
C LEU A 322 -29.97 -3.89 6.38
N PRO A 323 -30.92 -3.10 6.92
CA PRO A 323 -32.33 -3.15 6.53
C PRO A 323 -32.55 -2.82 5.04
N ASP A 324 -33.49 -3.52 4.38
CA ASP A 324 -33.80 -3.36 2.95
C ASP A 324 -34.24 -1.94 2.54
N THR A 325 -34.76 -1.15 3.49
CA THR A 325 -35.30 0.21 3.23
C THR A 325 -34.23 1.30 3.10
N THR A 326 -32.94 0.95 3.12
CA THR A 326 -31.83 1.89 2.91
C THR A 326 -31.73 2.37 1.46
N VAL A 327 -32.24 3.57 1.17
CA VAL A 327 -32.17 4.19 -0.16
C VAL A 327 -30.85 4.95 -0.34
N SER A 328 -30.14 4.67 -1.44
CA SER A 328 -28.93 5.36 -1.90
C SER A 328 -29.29 6.36 -3.02
N PRO A 329 -28.61 7.52 -3.18
CA PRO A 329 -27.39 7.95 -2.48
C PRO A 329 -27.66 8.81 -1.24
N CYS A 330 -26.96 8.46 -0.15
CA CYS A 330 -26.88 9.29 1.05
C CYS A 330 -25.80 10.37 0.83
N PRO A 331 -26.06 11.66 1.13
CA PRO A 331 -25.11 12.73 0.85
C PRO A 331 -23.86 12.61 1.73
N ALA A 332 -22.70 12.43 1.11
CA ALA A 332 -21.40 12.38 1.77
C ALA A 332 -20.39 13.29 1.02
N PRO A 333 -20.56 14.62 1.08
CA PRO A 333 -19.79 15.58 0.26
C PRO A 333 -18.27 15.53 0.53
N PHE A 334 -17.87 15.07 1.71
CA PHE A 334 -16.48 15.00 2.16
C PHE A 334 -16.01 13.58 2.48
N ALA A 335 -16.61 12.57 1.82
CA ALA A 335 -16.28 11.16 2.02
C ALA A 335 -14.74 10.91 1.97
N PRO A 336 -14.17 10.16 2.91
CA PRO A 336 -12.74 9.90 2.98
C PRO A 336 -12.27 9.13 1.74
N SER A 337 -11.07 9.42 1.25
CA SER A 337 -10.51 8.76 0.07
C SER A 337 -9.80 7.46 0.43
N LEU A 338 -10.12 6.36 -0.29
CA LEU A 338 -9.45 5.06 -0.21
C LEU A 338 -8.47 4.88 -1.38
N LYS A 339 -7.24 4.42 -1.11
CA LYS A 339 -6.13 4.26 -2.09
C LYS A 339 -5.34 2.96 -1.83
#